data_AF-A0A067LRX8-F1
#
_entry.id   AF-A0A067LRX8-F1
#
_cell.length_a   1.000
_cell.length_b   1.000
_cell.length_c   1.000
_cell.angle_alpha   90.00
_cell.angle_beta   90.00
_cell.angle_gamma   90.00
#
_symmetry.space_group_name_H-M   'P 1'
#
loop_
_entity.id
_entity.type
_entity.pdbx_description
1 polymer ?
#
loop_
_entity_poly.entity_id
_entity_poly.type
_entity_poly.pdbx_seq_one_letter_code
_entity_poly.pdbx_strand_id
1 'polypeptide(L)' 'PYENKYFLKQMTDTLPHTPDFGHHTVTITGNLTDSKGEFCMKTVDLWLRKPLDSIWEILQNPEYDGSTFYAPEKVF' A
#
# COMPACT_ATOMS: atom_id res chain seq x y z
N PRO A 1 -14.99 31.00 -1.53
CA PRO A 1 -13.70 31.75 -1.48
C PRO A 1 -13.04 31.58 -0.11
N TYR A 2 -11.81 31.06 -0.05
CA TYR A 2 -11.09 30.87 1.23
C TYR A 2 -10.48 32.21 1.67
N GLU A 3 -10.69 32.60 2.93
CA GLU A 3 -10.35 33.94 3.43
C GLU A 3 -8.83 34.18 3.57
N ASN A 4 -8.03 33.14 3.77
CA ASN A 4 -6.57 33.25 3.73
C ASN A 4 -5.88 31.91 3.35
N LYS A 5 -4.57 31.98 3.08
CA LYS A 5 -3.75 30.80 2.72
C LYS A 5 -3.63 29.76 3.84
N TYR A 6 -3.79 30.15 5.10
CA TYR A 6 -3.71 29.25 6.25
C TYR A 6 -4.95 28.36 6.34
N PHE A 7 -6.13 28.95 6.19
CA PHE A 7 -7.42 28.25 6.16
C PHE A 7 -7.49 27.30 4.96
N LEU A 8 -6.96 27.71 3.80
CA LEU A 8 -6.82 26.82 2.66
C LEU A 8 -5.97 25.58 2.98
N LYS A 9 -4.80 25.75 3.61
CA LYS A 9 -3.92 24.63 3.98
C LYS A 9 -4.58 23.69 4.98
N GLN A 10 -5.23 24.23 6.01
CA GLN A 10 -5.99 23.42 6.96
C GLN A 10 -7.06 22.59 6.26
N MET A 11 -7.81 23.19 5.33
CA MET A 11 -8.83 22.46 4.57
C MET A 11 -8.22 21.36 3.69
N THR A 12 -7.06 21.61 3.08
CA THR A 12 -6.31 20.58 2.35
C THR A 12 -5.89 19.43 3.26
N ASP A 13 -5.45 19.73 4.49
CA ASP A 13 -5.08 18.70 5.48
C ASP A 13 -6.30 17.90 5.99
N THR A 14 -7.53 18.38 5.78
CA THR A 14 -8.76 17.63 6.10
C THR A 14 -9.26 16.75 4.96
N LEU A 15 -8.66 16.82 3.77
CA LEU A 15 -9.02 15.94 2.67
C LEU A 15 -8.72 14.47 3.04
N PRO A 16 -9.47 13.50 2.49
CA PRO A 16 -9.18 12.09 2.69
C PRO A 16 -7.74 11.79 2.29
N HIS A 17 -6.94 11.35 3.27
CA HIS A 17 -5.56 10.92 3.02
C HIS A 17 -5.56 9.45 2.60
N THR A 18 -4.68 9.12 1.67
CA THR A 18 -4.39 7.73 1.34
C THR A 18 -3.72 7.04 2.54
N PRO A 19 -3.87 5.73 2.73
CA PRO A 19 -3.21 5.01 3.80
C PRO A 19 -1.69 5.22 3.77
N ASP A 20 -1.10 5.50 4.93
CA ASP A 20 0.33 5.73 5.06
C ASP A 20 1.15 4.51 4.63
N PHE A 21 2.35 4.78 4.12
CA PHE A 21 3.36 3.74 3.91
C PHE A 21 4.08 3.42 5.22
N GLY A 22 4.04 2.16 5.61
CA GLY A 22 4.94 1.56 6.59
C GLY A 22 6.25 1.14 5.94
N HIS A 23 7.35 1.38 6.66
CA HIS A 23 8.69 0.99 6.25
C HIS A 23 9.15 -0.22 7.08
N HIS A 24 9.60 -1.28 6.40
CA HIS A 24 10.10 -2.50 7.02
C HIS A 24 11.37 -2.97 6.33
N THR A 25 12.46 -3.09 7.09
CA THR A 25 13.69 -3.70 6.60
C THR A 25 13.66 -5.20 6.89
N VAL A 26 13.82 -6.03 5.86
CA VAL A 26 13.82 -7.50 5.98
C VAL A 26 15.04 -8.10 5.32
N THR A 27 15.51 -9.23 5.84
CA THR A 27 16.58 -10.01 5.20
C THR A 27 15.96 -11.24 4.52
N ILE A 28 16.20 -11.36 3.22
CA ILE A 28 15.65 -12.42 2.37
C ILE A 28 16.78 -13.37 2.00
N THR A 29 16.52 -14.67 2.13
CA THR A 29 17.39 -15.73 1.62
C THR A 29 17.09 -15.95 0.15
N GLY A 30 18.09 -15.73 -0.70
CA GLY A 30 18.01 -16.00 -2.13
C GLY A 30 18.17 -17.49 -2.46
N ASN A 31 18.02 -17.82 -3.74
CA ASN A 31 18.16 -19.18 -4.27
C ASN A 31 19.58 -19.52 -4.73
N LEU A 32 20.51 -18.57 -4.68
CA LEU A 32 21.91 -18.77 -5.05
C LEU A 32 22.74 -19.10 -3.81
N THR A 33 23.75 -19.94 -3.98
CA THR A 33 24.75 -20.25 -2.95
C THR A 33 26.09 -19.62 -3.32
N ASP A 34 26.85 -19.21 -2.32
CA ASP A 34 28.21 -18.71 -2.51
C ASP A 34 29.23 -19.85 -2.72
N SER A 35 30.51 -19.51 -2.79
CA SER A 35 31.60 -20.48 -2.96
C SER A 35 31.80 -21.42 -1.77
N LYS A 36 31.15 -21.15 -0.63
CA LYS A 36 31.16 -21.99 0.57
C LYS A 36 29.91 -22.85 0.69
N GLY A 37 28.97 -22.72 -0.25
CA GLY A 37 27.70 -23.45 -0.23
C GLY A 37 26.62 -22.78 0.63
N GLU A 38 26.87 -21.58 1.15
CA GLU A 38 25.91 -20.85 1.98
C GLU A 38 24.95 -20.05 1.09
N PHE A 39 23.67 -20.01 1.45
CA PHE A 39 22.68 -19.24 0.70
C PHE A 39 22.97 -17.73 0.79
N CYS A 40 22.97 -17.08 -0.36
CA CYS A 40 23.12 -15.63 -0.43
C CYS A 40 21.91 -14.94 0.22
N MET A 41 22.17 -14.14 1.25
CA MET A 41 21.15 -13.32 1.92
C MET A 41 21.25 -11.87 1.47
N LYS A 42 20.10 -11.20 1.33
CA LYS A 42 20.03 -9.78 0.97
C LYS A 42 19.07 -9.04 1.89
N THR A 43 19.53 -7.95 2.47
CA THR A 43 18.67 -7.01 3.19
C THR A 43 18.01 -6.05 2.19
N VAL A 44 16.69 -5.91 2.29
CA VAL A 44 15.88 -5.03 1.44
C VAL A 44 14.90 -4.23 2.28
N ASP A 45 14.56 -3.04 1.80
CA ASP A 45 13.55 -2.18 2.39
C ASP A 45 12.21 -2.38 1.68
N LEU A 46 11.18 -2.70 2.47
CA LEU A 46 9.80 -2.85 2.03
C LEU A 46 8.99 -1.63 2.45
N TRP A 47 8.30 -1.05 1.48
CA TRP A 47 7.34 0.03 1.68
C TRP A 47 5.95 -0.55 1.44
N LEU A 48 5.18 -0.71 2.51
CA LEU A 48 3.89 -1.42 2.50
C LEU A 48 2.79 -0.49 2.99
N ARG A 49 1.59 -0.62 2.44
CA ARG A 49 0.38 0.00 3.00
C ARG A 49 -0.43 -1.04 3.75
N LYS A 50 -1.24 -0.60 4.72
CA LYS A 50 -2.18 -1.50 5.42
C LYS A 50 -3.19 -2.04 4.41
N PRO A 51 -3.26 -3.36 4.17
CA PRO A 51 -4.05 -3.91 3.07
C PRO A 51 -5.54 -3.56 3.15
N LEU A 52 -6.13 -3.62 4.35
CA LEU A 52 -7.54 -3.29 4.56
C LEU A 52 -7.82 -1.82 4.22
N ASP A 53 -6.96 -0.91 4.65
CA ASP A 53 -7.12 0.53 4.39
C ASP A 53 -6.96 0.82 2.89
N SER A 54 -6.04 0.14 2.20
CA SER A 54 -5.87 0.26 0.75
C SER A 54 -7.05 -0.29 -0.04
N ILE A 55 -7.65 -1.41 0.40
CA ILE A 55 -8.87 -1.93 -0.24
C ILE A 55 -10.01 -0.94 -0.05
N TRP A 56 -10.18 -0.42 1.17
CA TRP A 56 -11.20 0.57 1.47
C TRP A 56 -11.06 1.84 0.63
N GLU A 57 -9.83 2.35 0.48
CA GLU A 57 -9.51 3.48 -0.43
C GLU A 57 -9.95 3.19 -1.88
N ILE A 58 -9.60 2.03 -2.42
CA ILE A 58 -9.96 1.65 -3.80
C ILE A 58 -11.48 1.58 -3.97
N LEU A 59 -12.18 0.99 -3.00
CA LEU A 59 -13.64 0.86 -3.02
C LEU A 59 -14.37 2.21 -2.94
N GLN A 60 -13.72 3.24 -2.39
CA GLN A 60 -14.29 4.59 -2.34
C GLN A 60 -14.08 5.39 -3.64
N ASN A 61 -13.24 4.94 -4.58
CA ASN A 61 -13.04 5.65 -5.82
C ASN A 61 -14.29 5.51 -6.72
N PRO A 62 -14.98 6.63 -7.06
CA PRO A 62 -16.18 6.61 -7.90
C PRO A 62 -15.98 6.00 -9.29
N GLU A 63 -14.74 5.94 -9.81
CA GLU A 63 -14.43 5.26 -11.07
C GLU A 63 -14.76 3.77 -11.04
N TYR A 64 -14.82 3.16 -9.84
CA TYR A 64 -15.15 1.75 -9.66
C TYR A 64 -16.62 1.52 -9.25
N ASP A 65 -17.47 2.55 -9.22
CA ASP A 65 -18.89 2.38 -8.91
C ASP A 65 -19.57 1.44 -9.93
N GLY A 66 -20.31 0.45 -9.43
CA GLY A 66 -20.92 -0.61 -10.25
C GLY A 66 -19.95 -1.67 -10.82
N SER A 67 -18.64 -1.55 -10.61
CA SER A 67 -17.63 -2.54 -11.06
C SER A 67 -17.29 -3.60 -10.01
N THR A 68 -17.81 -3.44 -8.78
CA THR A 68 -17.67 -4.42 -7.70
C THR A 68 -18.75 -5.49 -7.78
N PHE A 69 -18.38 -6.67 -8.27
CA PHE A 69 -19.23 -7.84 -8.29
C PHE A 69 -18.56 -9.02 -7.60
N TYR A 70 -19.37 -9.88 -6.98
CA TYR A 70 -18.90 -11.14 -6.43
C TYR A 70 -18.40 -12.05 -7.55
N ALA A 71 -17.13 -12.42 -7.52
CA ALA A 71 -16.59 -13.49 -8.36
C ALA A 71 -16.71 -14.80 -7.58
N PRO A 72 -17.51 -15.78 -8.02
CA PRO A 72 -17.66 -17.05 -7.31
C PRO A 72 -16.33 -17.80 -7.26
N GLU A 73 -16.02 -18.33 -6.08
CA GLU A 73 -14.83 -19.14 -5.83
C GLU A 73 -14.95 -20.46 -6.61
N LYS A 74 -13.99 -20.75 -7.50
CA LYS A 74 -13.90 -22.06 -8.13
C LYS A 74 -13.29 -23.03 -7.13
N VAL A 75 -14.14 -23.81 -6.47
CA VAL A 75 -13.73 -24.98 -5.69
C VAL A 75 -13.46 -26.12 -6.69
N PHE A 76 -12.22 -26.61 -6.73
CA PHE A 76 -11.80 -27.77 -7.55
C PHE A 76 -11.80 -29.05 -6.70
#